data_AF-A0A2M6Y614-F1
#
_entry.id   AF-A0A2M6Y614-F1
#
_cell.length_a   1.000
_cell.length_b   1.000
_cell.length_c   1.000
_cell.angle_alpha   90.00
_cell.angle_beta   90.00
_cell.angle_gamma   90.00
#
_symmetry.space_group_name_H-M   'P 1'
#
loop_
_entity.id
_entity.type
_entity.pdbx_description
1 polymer ?
#
loop_
_entity_poly.entity_id
_entity_poly.type
_entity_poly.pdbx_seq_one_letter_code
_entity_poly.pdbx_strand_id
1 'polypeptide(L)'
;MGKAQKTDIKLSQAALPRQDLRLFSLLAQKESDFLRLASELEADPLFIRLLLPGADGRAPVRRRRLSGASYAFVMAASDGTMAAAAGAGGTAGEWLSSRPEMTKTAQEMGVKKFERYFLSETFVPAATIARDCGLTVGAVEALRIFVDSFLLAHERIPVERLPELFVRCVARIDADGEKLCVAYTHPAYFRGAYSIDGAALSRLVRSGGFSREEAARARTLTARAQRIAWRKSGFHRMLTALIEEQAAFLLKRAPLKPLSQRGLAERIGLNPGTISRLIAAKTIMAPWGGEIKLKDFFRQKKGFIIGKIKEILGEGDKKMTDREVAISLKTVYGMRVSRRSVNLYRTKSGLCPIKKKSPF
;
A
#
# COMPACT_ATOMS: atom_id res chain seq x y z
N MET A 1 -11.92 2.17 28.65
CA MET A 1 -11.24 1.67 27.43
C MET A 1 -12.14 1.94 26.22
N GLY A 2 -11.95 3.09 25.56
CA GLY A 2 -12.73 3.46 24.37
C GLY A 2 -12.21 2.72 23.13
N LYS A 3 -13.08 1.99 22.44
CA LYS A 3 -12.79 1.43 21.11
C LYS A 3 -12.42 2.58 20.18
N ALA A 4 -11.17 2.65 19.72
CA ALA A 4 -10.75 3.58 18.69
C ALA A 4 -11.60 3.33 17.44
N GLN A 5 -12.49 4.28 17.14
CA GLN A 5 -13.34 4.24 15.97
C GLN A 5 -12.42 4.36 14.75
N LYS A 6 -12.22 3.25 14.03
CA LYS A 6 -11.55 3.22 12.72
C LYS A 6 -12.33 4.15 11.78
N THR A 7 -11.95 5.42 11.73
CA THR A 7 -12.51 6.40 10.81
C THR A 7 -11.76 6.29 9.49
N ASP A 8 -11.99 5.17 8.80
CA ASP A 8 -11.60 5.00 7.40
C ASP A 8 -12.10 6.20 6.58
N ILE A 9 -11.25 6.73 5.71
CA ILE A 9 -11.69 7.64 4.66
C ILE A 9 -12.80 6.89 3.91
N LYS A 10 -14.04 7.36 4.00
CA LYS A 10 -15.18 6.77 3.28
C LYS A 10 -14.90 6.85 1.78
N LEU A 11 -14.22 5.83 1.26
CA LEU A 11 -14.08 5.53 -0.16
C LEU A 11 -15.42 4.98 -0.66
N SER A 12 -16.46 5.81 -0.56
CA SER A 12 -17.76 5.51 -1.12
C SER A 12 -17.77 6.00 -2.56
N GLN A 13 -17.87 5.08 -3.52
CA GLN A 13 -18.13 5.45 -4.92
C GLN A 13 -19.48 6.15 -5.10
N ALA A 14 -20.39 6.10 -4.12
CA ALA A 14 -21.67 6.82 -4.19
C ALA A 14 -21.49 8.35 -4.26
N ALA A 15 -20.31 8.88 -3.92
CA ALA A 15 -19.99 10.30 -3.98
C ALA A 15 -19.04 10.68 -5.13
N LEU A 16 -18.59 9.73 -5.96
CA LEU A 16 -17.80 10.03 -7.14
C LEU A 16 -18.70 9.93 -8.37
N PRO A 17 -18.88 11.01 -9.14
CA PRO A 17 -19.58 10.93 -10.41
C PRO A 17 -18.93 9.80 -11.21
N ARG A 18 -19.74 8.91 -11.78
CA ARG A 18 -19.33 7.75 -12.59
C ARG A 18 -18.45 8.10 -13.82
N GLN A 19 -17.96 9.34 -13.94
CA GLN A 19 -17.33 9.94 -15.11
C GLN A 19 -16.17 10.91 -14.77
N ASP A 20 -15.49 10.82 -13.60
CA ASP A 20 -14.24 11.57 -13.43
C ASP A 20 -13.11 10.93 -14.26
N LEU A 21 -13.08 11.24 -15.56
CA LEU A 21 -12.03 10.82 -16.49
C LEU A 21 -10.64 11.21 -15.98
N ARG A 22 -10.52 12.34 -15.26
CA ARG A 22 -9.25 12.79 -14.70
C ARG A 22 -8.77 11.87 -13.58
N LEU A 23 -9.69 11.32 -12.78
CA LEU A 23 -9.36 10.30 -11.79
C LEU A 23 -8.89 9.01 -12.48
N PHE A 24 -9.59 8.53 -13.51
CA PHE A 24 -9.17 7.32 -14.24
C PHE A 24 -7.79 7.48 -14.90
N SER A 25 -7.53 8.63 -15.51
CA SER A 25 -6.21 8.98 -16.04
C SER A 25 -5.16 8.98 -14.93
N LEU A 26 -5.43 9.61 -13.78
CA LEU A 26 -4.53 9.61 -12.63
C LEU A 26 -4.27 8.18 -12.13
N LEU A 27 -5.25 7.27 -12.13
CA LEU A 27 -5.06 5.89 -11.69
C LEU A 27 -4.19 5.06 -12.62
N ALA A 28 -4.22 5.36 -13.93
CA ALA A 28 -3.45 4.64 -14.94
C ALA A 28 -2.00 5.15 -15.08
N GLN A 29 -1.69 6.33 -14.53
CA GLN A 29 -0.35 6.91 -14.60
C GLN A 29 0.71 6.04 -13.93
N LYS A 30 1.94 6.10 -14.46
CA LYS A 30 3.12 5.47 -13.86
C LYS A 30 3.33 5.99 -12.44
N GLU A 31 4.02 5.20 -11.62
CA GLU A 31 4.28 5.61 -10.24
C GLU A 31 5.13 6.88 -10.17
N SER A 32 6.12 7.01 -11.07
CA SER A 32 6.95 8.20 -11.14
C SER A 32 6.13 9.48 -11.39
N ASP A 33 5.25 9.45 -12.40
CA ASP A 33 4.38 10.58 -12.73
C ASP A 33 3.47 10.95 -11.57
N PHE A 34 2.92 9.94 -10.88
CA PHE A 34 2.07 10.16 -9.71
C PHE A 34 2.83 10.81 -8.55
N LEU A 35 4.05 10.34 -8.25
CA LEU A 35 4.88 10.91 -7.18
C LEU A 35 5.28 12.36 -7.49
N ARG A 36 5.64 12.65 -8.74
CA ARG A 36 5.91 14.01 -9.22
C ARG A 36 4.70 14.91 -9.04
N LEU A 37 3.51 14.46 -9.46
CA LEU A 37 2.28 15.24 -9.28
C LEU A 37 1.94 15.50 -7.80
N ALA A 38 2.27 14.57 -6.91
CA ALA A 38 2.09 14.75 -5.47
C ALA A 38 3.11 15.76 -4.92
N SER A 39 4.37 15.66 -5.32
CA SER A 39 5.44 16.59 -4.90
C SER A 39 5.15 18.02 -5.36
N GLU A 40 4.79 18.23 -6.63
CA GLU A 40 4.39 19.55 -7.16
C GLU A 40 3.20 20.16 -6.41
N LEU A 41 2.22 19.34 -6.01
CA LEU A 41 1.08 19.83 -5.23
C LEU A 41 1.54 20.30 -3.85
N GLU A 42 2.42 19.55 -3.19
CA GLU A 42 2.94 19.90 -1.86
C GLU A 42 3.92 21.07 -1.87
N ALA A 43 4.58 21.32 -3.00
CA ALA A 43 5.45 22.48 -3.19
C ALA A 43 4.69 23.79 -3.50
N ASP A 44 3.40 23.71 -3.85
CA ASP A 44 2.62 24.90 -4.22
C ASP A 44 2.34 25.80 -3.01
N PRO A 45 2.76 27.10 -3.02
CA PRO A 45 2.58 28.01 -1.89
C PRO A 45 1.11 28.20 -1.48
N LEU A 46 0.19 28.19 -2.44
CA LEU A 46 -1.23 28.31 -2.15
C LEU A 46 -1.77 27.02 -1.52
N PHE A 47 -1.26 25.85 -1.95
CA PHE A 47 -1.62 24.59 -1.31
C PHE A 47 -1.10 24.50 0.13
N ILE A 48 0.11 25.00 0.39
CA ILE A 48 0.65 25.11 1.76
C ILE A 48 -0.27 25.97 2.62
N ARG A 49 -0.76 27.11 2.12
CA ARG A 49 -1.75 27.94 2.83
C ARG A 49 -3.06 27.19 3.13
N LEU A 50 -3.50 26.29 2.26
CA LEU A 50 -4.70 25.47 2.47
C LEU A 50 -4.54 24.39 3.55
N LEU A 51 -3.29 24.05 3.93
CA LEU A 51 -2.99 23.15 5.04
C LEU A 51 -3.01 23.87 6.40
N LEU A 52 -2.94 25.21 6.39
CA LEU A 52 -2.98 26.03 7.60
C LEU A 52 -4.42 26.25 8.06
N PRO A 53 -4.67 26.33 9.39
CA PRO A 53 -5.98 26.64 9.91
C PRO A 53 -6.41 28.07 9.51
N GLY A 54 -7.68 28.21 9.12
CA GLY A 54 -8.29 29.53 8.93
C GLY A 54 -8.66 30.19 10.27
N ALA A 55 -9.40 31.30 10.21
CA ALA A 55 -9.85 32.05 11.39
C ALA A 55 -10.69 31.22 12.39
N ASP A 56 -11.32 30.13 11.95
CA ASP A 56 -12.11 29.20 12.77
C ASP A 56 -11.26 28.04 13.36
N GLY A 57 -9.93 28.10 13.22
CA GLY A 57 -9.02 27.05 13.64
C GLY A 57 -9.06 25.79 12.78
N ARG A 58 -9.80 25.79 11.65
CA ARG A 58 -9.95 24.62 10.77
C ARG A 58 -9.24 24.83 9.43
N ALA A 59 -8.34 23.91 9.10
CA ALA A 59 -7.68 23.91 7.79
C ALA A 59 -8.61 23.34 6.70
N PRO A 60 -8.72 23.99 5.51
CA PRO A 60 -9.44 23.46 4.35
C PRO A 60 -8.94 22.10 3.87
N VAL A 61 -7.64 21.85 3.98
CA VAL A 61 -7.02 20.57 3.64
C VAL A 61 -6.32 20.03 4.87
N ARG A 62 -6.54 18.75 5.18
CA ARG A 62 -5.86 18.06 6.28
C ARG A 62 -5.21 16.79 5.79
N ARG A 63 -4.02 16.49 6.31
CA ARG A 63 -3.39 15.19 6.11
C ARG A 63 -4.04 14.18 7.06
N ARG A 64 -4.37 13.00 6.54
CA ARG A 64 -4.84 11.85 7.30
C ARG A 64 -3.93 10.68 6.99
N ARG A 65 -3.27 10.15 8.01
CA ARG A 65 -2.48 8.93 7.85
C ARG A 65 -3.38 7.77 7.44
N LEU A 66 -2.77 6.85 6.71
CA LEU A 66 -3.40 5.61 6.28
C LEU A 66 -3.24 4.59 7.41
N SER A 67 -4.34 4.02 7.88
CA SER A 67 -4.35 3.13 9.04
C SER A 67 -3.39 1.96 8.88
N GLY A 68 -2.38 1.86 9.75
CA GLY A 68 -1.41 0.76 9.72
C GLY A 68 -0.37 0.88 8.60
N ALA A 69 -0.30 2.03 7.92
CA ALA A 69 0.80 2.37 7.04
C ALA A 69 2.04 2.77 7.85
N SER A 70 3.16 2.14 7.53
CA SER A 70 4.50 2.50 8.02
C SER A 70 5.38 2.97 6.85
N TYR A 71 6.64 3.21 7.14
CA TYR A 71 7.66 3.59 6.17
C TYR A 71 8.81 2.58 6.19
N ALA A 72 9.27 2.13 5.02
CA ALA A 72 10.36 1.16 4.88
C ALA A 72 11.72 1.83 5.11
N PHE A 73 11.91 2.40 6.31
CA PHE A 73 13.05 3.24 6.66
C PHE A 73 14.38 2.51 6.47
N VAL A 74 14.49 1.28 6.98
CA VAL A 74 15.72 0.48 6.87
C VAL A 74 16.09 0.22 5.41
N MET A 75 15.09 0.00 4.54
CA MET A 75 15.31 -0.18 3.11
C MET A 75 15.77 1.11 2.44
N ALA A 76 15.21 2.26 2.82
CA ALA A 76 15.61 3.55 2.26
C ALA A 76 16.97 4.05 2.78
N ALA A 77 17.29 3.73 4.04
CA ALA A 77 18.55 4.10 4.66
C ALA A 77 19.70 3.15 4.28
N SER A 78 19.42 2.03 3.59
CA SER A 78 20.46 1.06 3.23
C SER A 78 21.32 1.52 2.05
N ASP A 79 22.60 1.16 2.12
CA ASP A 79 23.57 1.16 1.02
C ASP A 79 23.85 2.53 0.35
N GLY A 80 23.46 3.64 0.99
CA GLY A 80 23.77 5.00 0.52
C GLY A 80 23.11 5.40 -0.82
N THR A 81 22.32 4.51 -1.43
CA THR A 81 21.67 4.73 -2.74
C THR A 81 20.77 5.96 -2.74
N MET A 82 20.00 6.15 -1.66
CA MET A 82 19.15 7.32 -1.47
C MET A 82 19.96 8.60 -1.25
N ALA A 83 21.12 8.51 -0.59
CA ALA A 83 22.02 9.64 -0.41
C ALA A 83 22.65 10.07 -1.74
N ALA A 84 23.09 9.10 -2.57
CA ALA A 84 23.58 9.36 -3.93
C ALA A 84 22.49 9.97 -4.83
N ALA A 85 21.25 9.49 -4.71
CA ALA A 85 20.09 10.01 -5.42
C ALA A 85 19.76 11.47 -5.04
N ALA A 86 19.98 11.87 -3.78
CA ALA A 86 19.81 13.25 -3.36
C ALA A 86 20.86 14.20 -3.99
N GLY A 87 22.09 13.73 -4.20
CA GLY A 87 23.19 14.51 -4.79
C GLY A 87 23.93 15.43 -3.82
N ALA A 88 25.02 16.02 -4.33
CA ALA A 88 25.80 17.03 -3.62
C ALA A 88 25.17 18.41 -3.83
N GLY A 89 24.98 19.15 -2.73
CA GLY A 89 24.31 20.44 -2.73
C GLY A 89 23.00 20.42 -1.94
N GLY A 90 23.11 20.71 -0.64
CA GLY A 90 21.98 21.19 0.16
C GLY A 90 21.33 20.15 1.07
N THR A 91 22.00 19.83 2.18
CA THR A 91 21.48 19.20 3.40
C THR A 91 20.97 17.75 3.31
N ALA A 92 20.18 17.35 2.31
CA ALA A 92 19.58 16.01 2.28
C ALA A 92 20.62 14.88 2.16
N GLY A 93 21.47 14.90 1.12
CA GLY A 93 22.46 13.86 0.87
C GLY A 93 23.58 13.80 1.92
N GLU A 94 24.08 14.97 2.34
CA GLU A 94 25.11 15.09 3.38
C GLU A 94 24.62 14.60 4.75
N TRP A 95 23.38 14.90 5.13
CA TRP A 95 22.81 14.47 6.43
C TRP A 95 22.51 12.98 6.49
N LEU A 96 22.11 12.38 5.36
CA LEU A 96 21.92 10.93 5.24
C LEU A 96 23.24 10.17 5.33
N SER A 97 24.30 10.73 4.74
CA SER A 97 25.64 10.12 4.69
C SER A 97 26.45 10.31 5.98
N SER A 98 26.19 11.40 6.72
CA SER A 98 26.99 11.82 7.89
C SER A 98 26.54 11.24 9.24
N ARG A 99 25.47 10.43 9.29
CA ARG A 99 24.95 9.86 10.56
C ARG A 99 24.79 8.33 10.56
N PRO A 100 25.85 7.56 10.25
CA PRO A 100 25.81 6.10 10.36
C PRO A 100 25.48 5.64 11.78
N GLU A 101 25.85 6.42 12.80
CA GLU A 101 25.52 6.15 14.21
C GLU A 101 24.00 6.15 14.48
N MET A 102 23.23 7.03 13.84
CA MET A 102 21.76 7.06 14.02
C MET A 102 21.10 5.87 13.33
N THR A 103 21.63 5.44 12.18
CA THR A 103 21.20 4.21 11.50
C THR A 103 21.52 2.99 12.35
N LYS A 104 22.71 2.94 12.97
CA LYS A 104 23.12 1.88 13.88
C LYS A 104 22.24 1.86 15.13
N THR A 105 21.96 3.01 15.74
CA THR A 105 21.06 3.15 16.90
C THR A 105 19.64 2.67 16.56
N ALA A 106 19.12 3.03 15.38
CA ALA A 106 17.82 2.58 14.89
C ALA A 106 17.77 1.06 14.67
N GLN A 107 18.87 0.47 14.20
CA GLN A 107 19.02 -0.98 14.04
C GLN A 107 19.12 -1.71 15.40
N GLU A 108 19.95 -1.21 16.32
CA GLU A 108 20.17 -1.77 17.67
C GLU A 108 18.91 -1.75 18.52
N MET A 109 18.08 -0.70 18.41
CA MET A 109 16.78 -0.62 19.07
C MET A 109 15.80 -1.70 18.58
N GLY A 110 16.07 -2.30 17.41
CA GLY A 110 15.22 -3.27 16.74
C GLY A 110 14.12 -2.61 15.93
N VAL A 111 13.94 -3.09 14.69
CA VAL A 111 13.03 -2.53 13.67
C VAL A 111 11.61 -2.31 14.23
N LYS A 112 11.08 -3.27 15.01
CA LYS A 112 9.72 -3.19 15.57
C LYS A 112 9.55 -2.04 16.56
N LYS A 113 10.53 -1.81 17.45
CA LYS A 113 10.48 -0.68 18.39
C LYS A 113 10.64 0.64 17.65
N PHE A 114 11.52 0.68 16.64
CA PHE A 114 11.71 1.87 15.80
C PHE A 114 10.43 2.28 15.08
N GLU A 115 9.80 1.34 14.39
CA GLU A 115 8.53 1.59 13.70
C GLU A 115 7.45 2.06 14.67
N ARG A 116 7.35 1.41 15.84
CA ARG A 116 6.37 1.77 16.86
C ARG A 116 6.57 3.19 17.40
N TYR A 117 7.81 3.60 17.70
CA TYR A 117 8.05 4.87 18.38
C TYR A 117 8.26 6.06 17.43
N PHE A 118 8.84 5.83 16.25
CA PHE A 118 9.25 6.91 15.34
C PHE A 118 8.42 6.96 14.07
N LEU A 119 7.81 5.85 13.65
CA LEU A 119 7.02 5.80 12.42
C LEU A 119 5.51 5.63 12.64
N SER A 120 5.06 5.32 13.86
CA SER A 120 3.63 5.12 14.15
C SER A 120 2.84 6.42 14.31
N GLU A 121 1.51 6.29 14.35
CA GLU A 121 0.59 7.41 14.60
C GLU A 121 0.58 7.87 16.06
N THR A 122 1.11 7.07 16.99
CA THR A 122 1.00 7.34 18.41
C THR A 122 2.19 8.15 18.87
N PHE A 123 1.95 9.38 19.33
CA PHE A 123 2.97 10.14 20.01
C PHE A 123 3.30 9.47 21.36
N VAL A 124 4.54 9.00 21.50
CA VAL A 124 5.07 8.51 22.77
C VAL A 124 6.08 9.52 23.30
N PRO A 125 5.99 9.95 24.57
CA PRO A 125 6.96 10.88 25.16
C PRO A 125 8.38 10.31 25.13
N ALA A 126 9.37 11.16 24.87
CA ALA A 126 10.78 10.76 24.71
C ALA A 126 11.32 10.00 25.94
N ALA A 127 10.92 10.40 27.16
CA ALA A 127 11.29 9.72 28.39
C ALA A 127 10.81 8.25 28.48
N THR A 128 9.67 7.93 27.87
CA THR A 128 9.14 6.56 27.85
C THR A 128 9.95 5.71 26.87
N ILE A 129 10.24 6.25 25.69
CA ILE A 129 11.05 5.59 24.66
C ILE A 129 12.47 5.33 25.20
N ALA A 130 13.06 6.34 25.85
CA ALA A 130 14.39 6.26 26.47
C ALA A 130 14.47 5.06 27.44
N ARG A 131 13.48 4.91 28.33
CA ARG A 131 13.40 3.79 29.26
C ARG A 131 13.21 2.44 28.56
N ASP A 132 12.28 2.36 27.61
CA ASP A 132 11.92 1.10 26.92
C ASP A 132 13.04 0.59 25.99
N CYS A 133 13.91 1.49 25.52
CA CYS A 133 14.96 1.23 24.56
C CYS A 133 16.38 1.30 25.15
N GLY A 134 16.53 1.68 26.42
CA GLY A 134 17.85 1.86 27.04
C GLY A 134 18.65 3.03 26.45
N LEU A 135 17.96 4.07 25.97
CA LEU A 135 18.56 5.26 25.36
C LEU A 135 18.45 6.47 26.29
N THR A 136 19.26 7.51 26.05
CA THR A 136 19.06 8.81 26.72
C THR A 136 17.92 9.58 26.06
N VAL A 137 17.29 10.49 26.80
CA VAL A 137 16.22 11.36 26.24
C VAL A 137 16.76 12.19 25.06
N GLY A 138 17.99 12.72 25.19
CA GLY A 138 18.65 13.46 24.11
C GLY A 138 18.89 12.61 22.86
N ALA A 139 19.27 11.34 23.02
CA ALA A 139 19.42 10.43 21.88
C ALA A 139 18.08 10.16 21.17
N VAL A 140 16.98 10.03 21.92
CA VAL A 140 15.64 9.87 21.35
C VAL A 140 15.21 11.12 20.55
N GLU A 141 15.46 12.31 21.07
CA GLU A 141 15.14 13.56 20.38
C GLU A 141 15.98 13.74 19.11
N ALA A 142 17.29 13.46 19.20
CA ALA A 142 18.19 13.49 18.04
C ALA A 142 17.75 12.50 16.95
N LEU A 143 17.32 11.29 17.35
CA LEU A 143 16.81 10.29 16.42
C LEU A 143 15.50 10.74 15.76
N ARG A 144 14.62 11.41 16.50
CA ARG A 144 13.37 11.95 15.95
C ARG A 144 13.62 13.02 14.90
N ILE A 145 14.47 14.00 15.22
CA ILE A 145 14.90 15.04 14.28
C ILE A 145 15.49 14.39 13.03
N PHE A 146 16.35 13.39 13.21
CA PHE A 146 16.94 12.66 12.10
C PHE A 146 15.89 11.97 11.21
N VAL A 147 14.90 11.28 11.78
CA VAL A 147 13.82 10.63 11.02
C VAL A 147 13.00 11.66 10.24
N ASP A 148 12.62 12.78 10.87
CA ASP A 148 11.85 13.83 10.21
C ASP A 148 12.65 14.48 9.07
N SER A 149 13.92 14.77 9.29
CA SER A 149 14.84 15.27 8.26
C SER A 149 15.05 14.27 7.13
N PHE A 150 15.20 12.97 7.44
CA PHE A 150 15.33 11.89 6.45
C PHE A 150 14.10 11.83 5.54
N LEU A 151 12.90 11.83 6.13
CA LEU A 151 11.66 11.75 5.38
C LEU A 151 11.49 12.98 4.47
N LEU A 152 11.81 14.17 4.97
CA LEU A 152 11.78 15.40 4.18
C LEU A 152 12.81 15.38 3.04
N ALA A 153 14.02 14.87 3.31
CA ALA A 153 15.07 14.71 2.32
C ALA A 153 14.63 13.79 1.18
N HIS A 154 14.11 12.60 1.50
CA HIS A 154 13.61 11.66 0.49
C HIS A 154 12.52 12.29 -0.38
N GLU A 155 11.54 12.97 0.20
CA GLU A 155 10.46 13.63 -0.57
C GLU A 155 10.96 14.66 -1.59
N ARG A 156 12.12 15.26 -1.34
CA ARG A 156 12.72 16.28 -2.20
C ARG A 156 13.60 15.69 -3.30
N ILE A 157 13.89 14.40 -3.26
CA ILE A 157 14.66 13.74 -4.32
C ILE A 157 13.79 13.76 -5.59
N PRO A 158 14.28 14.34 -6.70
CA PRO A 158 13.57 14.27 -7.97
C PRO A 158 13.30 12.82 -8.32
N VAL A 159 12.09 12.53 -8.79
CA VAL A 159 11.65 11.16 -9.04
C VAL A 159 12.51 10.47 -10.09
N GLU A 160 13.07 11.23 -11.02
CA GLU A 160 13.99 10.79 -12.06
C GLU A 160 15.34 10.33 -11.50
N ARG A 161 15.70 10.78 -10.30
CA ARG A 161 16.92 10.41 -9.58
C ARG A 161 16.69 9.30 -8.55
N LEU A 162 15.43 8.98 -8.24
CA LEU A 162 15.13 7.86 -7.33
C LEU A 162 15.63 6.55 -7.93
N PRO A 163 16.21 5.64 -7.12
CA PRO A 163 16.60 4.33 -7.63
C PRO A 163 15.37 3.58 -8.17
N GLU A 164 15.54 2.85 -9.27
CA GLU A 164 14.42 2.18 -9.98
C GLU A 164 13.60 1.29 -9.04
N LEU A 165 14.27 0.64 -8.08
CA LEU A 165 13.63 -0.18 -7.07
C LEU A 165 12.58 0.60 -6.25
N PHE A 166 12.83 1.86 -5.88
CA PHE A 166 11.90 2.68 -5.08
C PHE A 166 10.72 3.21 -5.89
N VAL A 167 10.84 3.24 -7.22
CA VAL A 167 9.73 3.60 -8.12
C VAL A 167 8.85 2.37 -8.40
N ARG A 168 9.46 1.20 -8.54
CA ARG A 168 8.78 -0.07 -8.87
C ARG A 168 8.21 -0.78 -7.64
N CYS A 169 9.03 -0.96 -6.61
CA CYS A 169 8.67 -1.55 -5.33
C CYS A 169 8.03 -0.49 -4.45
N VAL A 170 6.72 -0.61 -4.26
CA VAL A 170 5.93 0.45 -3.59
C VAL A 170 5.77 0.24 -2.10
N ALA A 171 5.99 -0.99 -1.62
CA ALA A 171 5.96 -1.30 -0.21
C ALA A 171 6.75 -2.57 0.11
N ARG A 172 7.28 -2.62 1.33
CA ARG A 172 7.71 -3.81 2.03
C ARG A 172 6.59 -4.29 2.94
N ILE A 173 6.41 -5.61 3.02
CA ILE A 173 5.47 -6.25 3.93
C ILE A 173 6.26 -6.78 5.11
N ASP A 174 5.95 -6.28 6.30
CA ASP A 174 6.56 -6.72 7.54
C ASP A 174 5.60 -7.61 8.33
N ALA A 175 6.17 -8.60 9.03
CA ALA A 175 5.42 -9.55 9.85
C ALA A 175 5.66 -9.28 11.33
N ASP A 176 4.58 -8.93 12.05
CA ASP A 176 4.57 -8.85 13.50
C ASP A 176 3.71 -9.98 14.09
N GLY A 177 4.35 -11.11 14.33
CA GLY A 177 3.65 -12.34 14.72
C GLY A 177 2.76 -12.82 13.57
N GLU A 178 1.45 -12.85 13.79
CA GLU A 178 0.46 -13.21 12.76
C GLU A 178 -0.09 -12.00 11.99
N LYS A 179 0.28 -10.77 12.37
CA LYS A 179 -0.18 -9.56 11.68
C LYS A 179 0.81 -9.14 10.62
N LEU A 180 0.28 -8.74 9.46
CA LEU A 180 1.06 -8.16 8.38
C LEU A 180 0.86 -6.65 8.36
N CYS A 181 1.94 -5.92 8.17
CA CYS A 181 1.95 -4.46 8.08
C CYS A 181 2.53 -4.01 6.74
N VAL A 182 2.08 -2.85 6.26
CA VAL A 182 2.55 -2.26 4.99
C VAL A 182 3.53 -1.14 5.31
N ALA A 183 4.80 -1.33 5.01
CA ALA A 183 5.83 -0.30 5.09
C ALA A 183 6.11 0.28 3.70
N TYR A 184 5.67 1.51 3.44
CA TYR A 184 5.82 2.13 2.12
C TYR A 184 7.26 2.54 1.85
N THR A 185 7.71 2.37 0.61
CA THR A 185 9.07 2.74 0.18
C THR A 185 9.23 4.25 -0.03
N HIS A 186 8.14 4.94 -0.36
CA HIS A 186 8.13 6.39 -0.58
C HIS A 186 7.31 7.14 0.51
N PRO A 187 7.83 8.24 1.10
CA PRO A 187 7.14 8.96 2.18
C PRO A 187 5.77 9.53 1.82
N ALA A 188 5.52 9.80 0.53
CA ALA A 188 4.22 10.29 0.05
C ALA A 188 3.04 9.42 0.48
N TYR A 189 3.20 8.09 0.59
CA TYR A 189 2.14 7.21 1.12
C TYR A 189 2.14 7.18 2.65
N PHE A 190 3.31 7.27 3.28
CA PHE A 190 3.46 7.30 4.73
C PHE A 190 2.80 8.53 5.39
N ARG A 191 2.94 9.71 4.79
CA ARG A 191 2.23 10.94 5.23
C ARG A 191 0.72 10.88 5.03
N GLY A 192 0.25 9.84 4.34
CA GLY A 192 -1.15 9.53 4.15
C GLY A 192 -1.81 10.27 3.00
N ALA A 193 -3.12 10.45 3.13
CA ALA A 193 -3.99 11.05 2.13
C ALA A 193 -4.59 12.37 2.62
N TYR A 194 -5.07 13.20 1.69
CA TYR A 194 -5.72 14.46 2.02
C TYR A 194 -7.21 14.25 2.31
N SER A 195 -7.71 14.96 3.31
CA SER A 195 -9.14 15.17 3.59
C SER A 195 -9.47 16.62 3.33
N ILE A 196 -10.51 16.87 2.55
CA ILE A 196 -10.92 18.22 2.15
C ILE A 196 -12.17 18.60 2.93
N ASP A 197 -12.12 19.74 3.59
CA ASP A 197 -13.26 20.39 4.24
C ASP A 197 -13.77 21.51 3.32
N GLY A 198 -14.80 21.19 2.52
CA GLY A 198 -15.38 22.14 1.57
C GLY A 198 -16.04 23.35 2.24
N ALA A 199 -16.51 23.19 3.48
CA ALA A 199 -17.09 24.29 4.24
C ALA A 199 -16.00 25.25 4.74
N ALA A 200 -14.89 24.73 5.25
CA ALA A 200 -13.73 25.54 5.62
C ALA A 200 -13.14 26.27 4.40
N LEU A 201 -13.03 25.61 3.25
CA LEU A 201 -12.60 26.26 2.00
C LEU A 201 -13.52 27.42 1.61
N SER A 202 -14.84 27.18 1.66
CA SER A 202 -15.84 28.20 1.29
C SER A 202 -15.81 29.41 2.24
N ARG A 203 -15.58 29.19 3.54
CA ARG A 203 -15.42 30.26 4.52
C ARG A 203 -14.16 31.09 4.27
N LEU A 204 -13.02 30.42 4.04
CA LEU A 204 -11.75 31.11 3.76
C LEU A 204 -11.81 31.99 2.50
N VAL A 205 -12.53 31.53 1.47
CA VAL A 205 -12.77 32.33 0.26
C VAL A 205 -13.68 33.53 0.56
N ARG A 206 -14.70 33.38 1.40
CA ARG A 206 -15.63 34.47 1.76
C ARG A 206 -15.04 35.51 2.70
N SER A 207 -14.06 35.14 3.52
CA SER A 207 -13.42 36.06 4.48
C SER A 207 -12.46 37.06 3.82
N GLY A 208 -12.39 37.12 2.49
CA GLY A 208 -11.46 37.98 1.76
C GLY A 208 -10.00 37.53 1.83
N GLY A 209 -9.72 36.34 2.38
CA GLY A 209 -8.35 35.81 2.53
C GLY A 209 -7.70 35.37 1.22
N PHE A 210 -8.46 35.35 0.12
CA PHE A 210 -8.00 35.04 -1.23
C PHE A 210 -8.57 36.03 -2.25
N SER A 211 -7.76 36.38 -3.24
CA SER A 211 -8.25 37.02 -4.46
C SER A 211 -9.20 36.09 -5.23
N ARG A 212 -9.98 36.63 -6.19
CA ARG A 212 -10.86 35.82 -7.04
C ARG A 212 -10.10 34.73 -7.80
N GLU A 213 -8.89 35.04 -8.25
CA GLU A 213 -8.00 34.11 -8.94
C GLU A 213 -7.45 33.03 -8.01
N GLU A 214 -6.99 33.43 -6.81
CA GLU A 214 -6.54 32.49 -5.78
C GLU A 214 -7.66 31.53 -5.36
N ALA A 215 -8.89 32.02 -5.23
CA ALA A 215 -10.04 31.18 -4.91
C ALA A 215 -10.33 30.12 -6.00
N ALA A 216 -10.24 30.49 -7.28
CA ALA A 216 -10.39 29.55 -8.39
C ALA A 216 -9.24 28.51 -8.43
N ARG A 217 -8.00 28.97 -8.19
CA ARG A 217 -6.82 28.12 -8.11
C ARG A 217 -6.90 27.17 -6.92
N ALA A 218 -7.36 27.63 -5.75
CA ALA A 218 -7.56 26.82 -4.56
C ALA A 218 -8.58 25.68 -4.78
N ARG A 219 -9.69 25.95 -5.49
CA ARG A 219 -10.64 24.89 -5.90
C ARG A 219 -9.99 23.85 -6.81
N THR A 220 -9.12 24.29 -7.72
CA THR A 220 -8.39 23.39 -8.63
C THR A 220 -7.37 22.53 -7.87
N LEU A 221 -6.61 23.13 -6.96
CA LEU A 221 -5.63 22.45 -6.11
C LEU A 221 -6.31 21.43 -5.18
N THR A 222 -7.42 21.80 -4.54
CA THR A 222 -8.19 20.86 -3.71
C THR A 222 -8.76 19.71 -4.52
N ALA A 223 -9.29 19.94 -5.72
CA ALA A 223 -9.73 18.85 -6.60
C ALA A 223 -8.56 17.92 -7.02
N ARG A 224 -7.37 18.47 -7.28
CA ARG A 224 -6.15 17.68 -7.55
C ARG A 224 -5.74 16.86 -6.32
N ALA A 225 -5.76 17.47 -5.13
CA ALA A 225 -5.51 16.79 -3.86
C ALA A 225 -6.51 15.65 -3.62
N GLN A 226 -7.79 15.86 -3.93
CA GLN A 226 -8.81 14.82 -3.78
C GLN A 226 -8.51 13.59 -4.63
N ARG A 227 -8.11 13.78 -5.88
CA ARG A 227 -7.75 12.67 -6.78
C ARG A 227 -6.49 11.94 -6.30
N ILE A 228 -5.47 12.67 -5.85
CA ILE A 228 -4.26 12.08 -5.26
C ILE A 228 -4.62 11.27 -4.00
N ALA A 229 -5.42 11.86 -3.10
CA ALA A 229 -5.90 11.20 -1.89
C ALA A 229 -6.68 9.92 -2.22
N TRP A 230 -7.50 9.95 -3.27
CA TRP A 230 -8.24 8.78 -3.72
C TRP A 230 -7.32 7.67 -4.22
N ARG A 231 -6.32 7.98 -5.06
CA ARG A 231 -5.33 6.99 -5.51
C ARG A 231 -4.56 6.40 -4.33
N LYS A 232 -4.05 7.22 -3.40
CA LYS A 232 -3.34 6.74 -2.20
C LYS A 232 -4.20 5.81 -1.35
N SER A 233 -5.42 6.25 -1.03
CA SER A 233 -6.34 5.51 -0.17
C SER A 233 -6.85 4.23 -0.84
N GLY A 234 -7.18 4.29 -2.13
CA GLY A 234 -7.59 3.14 -2.92
C GLY A 234 -6.48 2.10 -3.05
N PHE A 235 -5.24 2.55 -3.29
CA PHE A 235 -4.06 1.67 -3.31
C PHE A 235 -3.84 1.00 -1.95
N HIS A 236 -3.87 1.77 -0.87
CA HIS A 236 -3.67 1.25 0.48
C HIS A 236 -4.75 0.24 0.90
N ARG A 237 -6.02 0.54 0.63
CA ARG A 237 -7.13 -0.37 0.92
C ARG A 237 -7.01 -1.67 0.11
N MET A 238 -6.64 -1.57 -1.17
CA MET A 238 -6.40 -2.72 -2.03
C MET A 238 -5.23 -3.56 -1.53
N LEU A 239 -4.09 -2.94 -1.22
CA LEU A 239 -2.88 -3.63 -0.76
C LEU A 239 -3.10 -4.31 0.59
N THR A 240 -3.75 -3.63 1.54
CA THR A 240 -4.08 -4.19 2.85
C THR A 240 -4.99 -5.42 2.72
N ALA A 241 -6.06 -5.32 1.93
CA ALA A 241 -6.94 -6.46 1.69
C ALA A 241 -6.23 -7.62 0.95
N LEU A 242 -5.30 -7.30 0.04
CA LEU A 242 -4.51 -8.30 -0.67
C LEU A 242 -3.61 -9.11 0.27
N ILE A 243 -2.86 -8.43 1.15
CA ILE A 243 -1.96 -9.10 2.10
C ILE A 243 -2.73 -9.89 3.15
N GLU A 244 -3.92 -9.42 3.56
CA GLU A 244 -4.82 -10.17 4.43
C GLU A 244 -5.31 -11.47 3.77
N GLU A 245 -5.74 -11.42 2.49
CA GLU A 245 -6.16 -12.63 1.76
C GLU A 245 -5.03 -13.63 1.57
N GLN A 246 -3.80 -13.13 1.41
CA GLN A 246 -2.60 -13.92 1.10
C GLN A 246 -1.71 -14.11 2.33
N ALA A 247 -2.25 -13.93 3.53
CA ALA A 247 -1.47 -13.97 4.77
C ALA A 247 -0.72 -15.28 4.96
N ALA A 248 -1.34 -16.43 4.65
CA ALA A 248 -0.69 -17.73 4.74
C ALA A 248 0.54 -17.86 3.82
N PHE A 249 0.46 -17.28 2.61
CA PHE A 249 1.60 -17.23 1.70
C PHE A 249 2.70 -16.31 2.23
N LEU A 250 2.35 -15.10 2.69
CA LEU A 250 3.31 -14.10 3.17
C LEU A 250 3.97 -14.46 4.52
N LEU A 251 3.27 -15.18 5.39
CA LEU A 251 3.79 -15.57 6.72
C LEU A 251 4.46 -16.94 6.71
N LYS A 252 3.87 -17.93 6.02
CA LYS A 252 4.24 -19.35 6.14
C LYS A 252 4.75 -19.96 4.83
N ARG A 253 4.94 -19.15 3.78
CA ARG A 253 5.28 -19.60 2.42
C ARG A 253 4.33 -20.66 1.86
N ALA A 254 3.08 -20.70 2.35
CA ALA A 254 2.05 -21.60 1.84
C ALA A 254 1.66 -21.20 0.40
N PRO A 255 1.12 -22.10 -0.44
CA PRO A 255 0.68 -21.74 -1.78
C PRO A 255 -0.32 -20.56 -1.79
N LEU A 256 -0.19 -19.65 -2.77
CA LEU A 256 -1.13 -18.53 -2.96
C LEU A 256 -2.58 -19.02 -3.02
N LYS A 257 -3.43 -18.39 -2.21
CA LYS A 257 -4.87 -18.60 -2.24
C LYS A 257 -5.43 -18.09 -3.58
N PRO A 258 -6.39 -18.80 -4.21
CA PRO A 258 -7.02 -18.29 -5.41
C PRO A 258 -7.74 -16.96 -5.16
N LEU A 259 -7.28 -15.91 -5.83
CA LEU A 259 -7.83 -14.57 -5.71
C LEU A 259 -7.92 -13.95 -7.11
N SER A 260 -9.13 -13.51 -7.49
CA SER A 260 -9.32 -12.73 -8.71
C SER A 260 -9.37 -11.25 -8.36
N GLN A 261 -8.94 -10.39 -9.29
CA GLN A 261 -9.08 -8.94 -9.12
C GLN A 261 -10.53 -8.55 -8.87
N ARG A 262 -11.48 -9.19 -9.58
CA ARG A 262 -12.92 -8.98 -9.37
C ARG A 262 -13.37 -9.32 -7.95
N GLY A 263 -12.94 -10.47 -7.41
CA GLY A 263 -13.29 -10.87 -6.05
C GLY A 263 -12.72 -9.91 -5.00
N LEU A 264 -11.48 -9.45 -5.18
CA LEU A 264 -10.91 -8.42 -4.31
C LEU A 264 -11.69 -7.10 -4.42
N ALA A 265 -12.05 -6.69 -5.65
CA ALA A 265 -12.79 -5.45 -5.91
C ALA A 265 -14.16 -5.44 -5.21
N GLU A 266 -14.90 -6.54 -5.32
CA GLU A 266 -16.19 -6.72 -4.65
C GLU A 266 -16.03 -6.62 -3.13
N ARG A 267 -15.00 -7.25 -2.54
CA ARG A 267 -14.72 -7.19 -1.09
C ARG A 267 -14.43 -5.77 -0.59
N ILE A 268 -13.69 -4.97 -1.36
CA ILE A 268 -13.27 -3.62 -0.96
C ILE A 268 -14.11 -2.50 -1.58
N GLY A 269 -15.21 -2.82 -2.25
CA GLY A 269 -16.10 -1.83 -2.86
C GLY A 269 -15.43 -0.97 -3.95
N LEU A 270 -14.49 -1.54 -4.70
CA LEU A 270 -13.84 -0.90 -5.85
C LEU A 270 -14.20 -1.63 -7.16
N ASN A 271 -13.99 -0.99 -8.30
CA ASN A 271 -14.21 -1.63 -9.59
C ASN A 271 -12.99 -2.49 -9.99
N PRO A 272 -13.17 -3.61 -10.70
CA PRO A 272 -12.04 -4.44 -11.15
C PRO A 272 -11.02 -3.66 -12.00
N GLY A 273 -11.50 -2.75 -12.87
CA GLY A 273 -10.64 -1.88 -13.67
C GLY A 273 -9.85 -0.86 -12.84
N THR A 274 -10.31 -0.49 -11.64
CA THR A 274 -9.54 0.32 -10.70
C THR A 274 -8.39 -0.49 -10.12
N ILE A 275 -8.65 -1.72 -9.66
CA ILE A 275 -7.62 -2.61 -9.13
C ILE A 275 -6.55 -2.87 -10.19
N SER A 276 -6.96 -3.23 -11.41
CA SER A 276 -6.04 -3.48 -12.52
C SER A 276 -5.09 -2.31 -12.77
N ARG A 277 -5.59 -1.07 -12.70
CA ARG A 277 -4.77 0.15 -12.87
C ARG A 277 -3.83 0.36 -11.68
N LEU A 278 -4.34 0.21 -10.46
CA LEU A 278 -3.57 0.42 -9.23
C LEU A 278 -2.40 -0.56 -9.07
N ILE A 279 -2.50 -1.79 -9.56
CA ILE A 279 -1.44 -2.80 -9.41
C ILE A 279 -0.46 -2.85 -10.60
N ALA A 280 -0.75 -2.13 -11.69
CA ALA A 280 0.03 -2.21 -12.91
C ALA A 280 1.49 -1.78 -12.68
N ALA A 281 2.42 -2.62 -13.13
CA ALA A 281 3.88 -2.39 -13.03
C ALA A 281 4.44 -2.16 -11.61
N LYS A 282 3.69 -2.55 -10.57
CA LYS A 282 4.13 -2.43 -9.16
C LYS A 282 4.52 -3.75 -8.56
N THR A 283 5.51 -3.70 -7.69
CA THR A 283 5.98 -4.84 -6.89
C THR A 283 5.90 -4.50 -5.40
N ILE A 284 5.95 -5.55 -4.58
CA ILE A 284 6.15 -5.43 -3.13
C ILE A 284 7.30 -6.33 -2.70
N MET A 285 7.98 -5.92 -1.64
CA MET A 285 8.97 -6.76 -0.97
C MET A 285 8.25 -7.65 0.04
N ALA A 286 8.38 -8.97 -0.11
CA ALA A 286 7.83 -9.93 0.84
C ALA A 286 8.62 -9.92 2.16
N PRO A 287 8.07 -10.45 3.27
CA PRO A 287 8.75 -10.44 4.57
C PRO A 287 10.13 -11.13 4.56
N TRP A 288 10.36 -12.07 3.63
CA TRP A 288 11.64 -12.76 3.46
C TRP A 288 12.59 -12.10 2.45
N GLY A 289 12.30 -10.87 2.00
CA GLY A 289 13.18 -10.10 1.10
C GLY A 289 13.04 -10.42 -0.39
N GLY A 290 12.03 -11.21 -0.79
CA GLY A 290 11.76 -11.46 -2.21
C GLY A 290 10.85 -10.39 -2.83
N GLU A 291 11.23 -9.82 -3.96
CA GLU A 291 10.38 -8.90 -4.73
C GLU A 291 9.31 -9.68 -5.52
N ILE A 292 8.03 -9.31 -5.35
CA ILE A 292 6.89 -9.98 -5.99
C ILE A 292 6.04 -8.94 -6.72
N LYS A 293 5.68 -9.20 -7.99
CA LYS A 293 4.77 -8.32 -8.73
C LYS A 293 3.36 -8.44 -8.14
N LEU A 294 2.69 -7.31 -7.92
CA LEU A 294 1.33 -7.32 -7.34
C LEU A 294 0.34 -8.14 -8.18
N LYS A 295 0.52 -8.15 -9.51
CA LYS A 295 -0.30 -8.95 -10.42
C LYS A 295 -0.19 -10.46 -10.17
N ASP A 296 0.94 -10.95 -9.65
CA ASP A 296 1.22 -12.38 -9.50
C ASP A 296 0.48 -12.99 -8.29
N PHE A 297 0.01 -12.15 -7.35
CA PHE A 297 -0.88 -12.58 -6.27
C PHE A 297 -2.29 -12.97 -6.76
N PHE A 298 -2.69 -12.48 -7.94
CA PHE A 298 -4.01 -12.75 -8.51
C PHE A 298 -4.00 -14.02 -9.38
N ARG A 299 -3.91 -15.18 -8.73
CA ARG A 299 -4.01 -16.47 -9.44
C ARG A 299 -5.46 -16.83 -9.76
N GLN A 300 -5.71 -17.19 -11.02
CA GLN A 300 -7.01 -17.70 -11.43
C GLN A 300 -7.35 -19.00 -10.69
N LYS A 301 -8.58 -19.09 -10.15
CA LYS A 301 -9.12 -20.30 -9.51
C LYS A 301 -8.87 -21.57 -10.33
N LYS A 302 -8.96 -21.47 -11.66
CA LYS A 302 -8.70 -22.58 -12.59
C LYS A 302 -7.33 -23.23 -12.39
N GLY A 303 -6.25 -22.45 -12.37
CA GLY A 303 -4.89 -23.01 -12.28
C GLY A 303 -4.63 -23.70 -10.94
N PHE A 304 -5.15 -23.12 -9.85
CA PHE A 304 -5.08 -23.74 -8.53
C PHE A 304 -5.87 -25.04 -8.45
N ILE A 305 -7.10 -25.05 -8.99
CA ILE A 305 -7.94 -26.26 -9.02
C ILE A 305 -7.26 -27.34 -9.87
N ILE A 306 -6.67 -27.00 -11.02
CA ILE A 306 -5.90 -27.96 -11.84
C ILE A 306 -4.73 -28.55 -11.03
N GLY A 307 -3.96 -27.73 -10.31
CA GLY A 307 -2.88 -28.21 -9.45
C GLY A 307 -3.38 -29.19 -8.38
N LYS A 308 -4.50 -28.87 -7.71
CA LYS A 308 -5.10 -29.77 -6.71
C LYS A 308 -5.71 -31.03 -7.31
N ILE A 309 -6.26 -30.95 -8.52
CA ILE A 309 -6.68 -32.15 -9.26
C ILE A 309 -5.47 -33.04 -9.53
N LYS A 310 -4.33 -32.48 -9.95
CA LYS A 310 -3.09 -33.24 -10.15
C LYS A 310 -2.59 -33.88 -8.85
N GLU A 311 -2.60 -33.14 -7.73
CA GLU A 311 -2.25 -33.70 -6.40
C GLU A 311 -3.15 -34.88 -6.00
N ILE A 312 -4.47 -34.78 -6.22
CA ILE A 312 -5.44 -35.86 -5.92
C ILE A 312 -5.18 -37.09 -6.78
N LEU A 313 -4.87 -36.88 -8.06
CA LEU A 313 -4.64 -37.97 -9.01
C LEU A 313 -3.27 -38.64 -8.80
N GLY A 314 -2.29 -37.94 -8.24
CA GLY A 314 -0.93 -38.45 -8.01
C GLY A 314 -0.11 -38.59 -9.31
N GLU A 315 1.15 -39.03 -9.20
CA GLU A 315 2.01 -39.34 -10.36
C GLU A 315 1.62 -40.65 -11.07
N GLY A 316 0.89 -41.54 -10.38
CA GLY A 316 0.29 -42.72 -10.98
C GLY A 316 -1.16 -42.45 -11.32
N ASP A 317 -1.54 -42.72 -12.57
CA ASP A 317 -2.84 -42.46 -13.23
C ASP A 317 -4.05 -43.06 -12.47
N LYS A 318 -4.34 -42.55 -11.27
CA LYS A 318 -5.36 -43.07 -10.37
C LYS A 318 -6.69 -42.88 -11.06
N LYS A 319 -7.37 -43.99 -11.37
CA LYS A 319 -8.56 -44.01 -12.21
C LYS A 319 -9.79 -43.46 -11.47
N MET A 320 -9.79 -42.16 -11.17
CA MET A 320 -10.91 -41.46 -10.54
C MET A 320 -11.79 -40.78 -11.58
N THR A 321 -13.09 -41.00 -11.49
CA THR A 321 -14.11 -40.27 -12.23
C THR A 321 -14.16 -38.80 -11.81
N ASP A 322 -14.70 -37.95 -12.69
CA ASP A 322 -14.85 -36.52 -12.41
C ASP A 322 -15.68 -36.23 -11.15
N ARG A 323 -16.59 -37.15 -10.78
CA ARG A 323 -17.41 -37.05 -9.57
C ARG A 323 -16.57 -37.32 -8.32
N GLU A 324 -15.73 -38.34 -8.34
CA GLU A 324 -14.85 -38.70 -7.22
C GLU A 324 -13.80 -37.63 -6.98
N VAL A 325 -13.25 -37.04 -8.05
CA VAL A 325 -12.34 -35.90 -7.95
C VAL A 325 -13.05 -34.67 -7.35
N ALA A 326 -14.29 -34.38 -7.74
CA ALA A 326 -15.07 -33.29 -7.14
C ALA A 326 -15.34 -33.51 -5.64
N ILE A 327 -15.65 -34.75 -5.23
CA ILE A 327 -15.83 -35.12 -3.83
C ILE A 327 -14.51 -34.97 -3.06
N SER A 328 -13.39 -35.42 -3.64
CA SER A 328 -12.07 -35.34 -3.02
C SER A 328 -11.61 -33.89 -2.85
N LEU A 329 -11.85 -33.04 -3.86
CA LEU A 329 -11.59 -31.59 -3.76
C LEU A 329 -12.37 -30.95 -2.60
N LYS A 330 -13.63 -31.36 -2.39
CA LYS A 330 -14.45 -30.88 -1.27
C LYS A 330 -13.98 -31.42 0.07
N THR A 331 -13.64 -32.71 0.15
CA THR A 331 -13.34 -33.40 1.41
C THR A 331 -11.95 -33.08 1.92
N VAL A 332 -10.95 -33.09 1.03
CA VAL A 332 -9.54 -32.88 1.38
C VAL A 332 -9.20 -31.40 1.48
N TYR A 333 -9.74 -30.58 0.57
CA TYR A 333 -9.36 -29.16 0.45
C TYR A 333 -10.52 -28.18 0.70
N GLY A 334 -11.70 -28.65 1.09
CA GLY A 334 -12.87 -27.78 1.31
C GLY A 334 -13.43 -27.12 0.04
N MET A 335 -12.96 -27.49 -1.15
CA MET A 335 -13.28 -26.80 -2.40
C MET A 335 -14.51 -27.39 -3.09
N ARG A 336 -15.57 -26.60 -3.20
CA ARG A 336 -16.76 -26.98 -3.97
C ARG A 336 -16.55 -26.68 -5.46
N VAL A 337 -16.27 -27.71 -6.24
CA VAL A 337 -16.13 -27.63 -7.71
C VAL A 337 -17.16 -28.55 -8.36
N SER A 338 -17.90 -28.05 -9.34
CA SER A 338 -18.89 -28.87 -10.05
C SER A 338 -18.22 -29.96 -10.87
N ARG A 339 -18.89 -31.11 -11.07
CA ARG A 339 -18.42 -32.19 -11.96
C ARG A 339 -18.05 -31.66 -13.35
N ARG A 340 -18.87 -30.77 -13.92
CA ARG A 340 -18.66 -30.16 -15.25
C ARG A 340 -17.40 -29.29 -15.27
N SER A 341 -17.11 -28.58 -14.19
CA SER A 341 -15.88 -27.79 -14.04
C SER A 341 -14.65 -28.68 -13.90
N VAL A 342 -14.74 -29.78 -13.14
CA VAL A 342 -13.65 -30.77 -13.05
C VAL A 342 -13.34 -31.37 -14.42
N ASN A 343 -14.37 -31.80 -15.17
CA ASN A 343 -14.22 -32.31 -16.53
C ASN A 343 -13.52 -31.29 -17.44
N LEU A 344 -14.02 -30.04 -17.47
CA LEU A 344 -13.44 -28.95 -18.24
C LEU A 344 -11.97 -28.70 -17.89
N TYR A 345 -11.61 -28.76 -16.61
CA TYR A 345 -10.25 -28.51 -16.15
C TYR A 345 -9.31 -29.66 -16.49
N ARG A 346 -9.75 -30.92 -16.31
CA ARG A 346 -9.00 -32.11 -16.72
C ARG A 346 -8.71 -32.11 -18.21
N THR A 347 -9.72 -31.87 -19.04
CA THR A 347 -9.55 -31.77 -20.51
C THR A 347 -8.57 -30.66 -20.89
N LYS A 348 -8.68 -29.46 -20.26
CA LYS A 348 -7.78 -28.34 -20.54
C LYS A 348 -6.35 -28.53 -20.04
N SER A 349 -6.09 -29.50 -19.17
CA SER A 349 -4.76 -29.79 -18.62
C SER A 349 -4.17 -31.13 -19.09
N GLY A 350 -4.75 -31.73 -20.14
CA GLY A 350 -4.29 -33.00 -20.70
C GLY A 350 -4.51 -34.22 -19.78
N LEU A 351 -5.34 -34.10 -18.75
CA LEU A 351 -5.68 -35.21 -17.85
C LEU A 351 -6.87 -35.97 -18.45
N CYS A 352 -6.66 -37.21 -18.89
CA CYS A 352 -7.70 -38.03 -19.52
C CYS A 352 -8.91 -38.21 -18.59
N PRO A 353 -10.12 -37.72 -18.94
CA PRO A 353 -11.32 -37.94 -18.13
C PRO A 353 -11.77 -39.39 -18.26
N ILE A 354 -12.05 -40.05 -17.14
CA ILE A 354 -12.64 -41.38 -17.15
C ILE A 354 -14.14 -41.22 -17.30
N LYS A 355 -14.62 -41.44 -18.52
CA LYS A 355 -16.05 -41.61 -18.78
C LYS A 355 -16.43 -43.00 -18.27
N LYS A 356 -17.40 -43.10 -17.36
CA LYS A 356 -18.09 -44.40 -17.16
C LYS A 356 -18.65 -44.78 -18.54
N LYS A 357 -18.30 -45.96 -19.05
CA LYS A 357 -19.09 -46.59 -20.13
C LYS A 357 -20.52 -46.67 -19.59
N SER A 358 -21.46 -46.01 -20.25
CA SER A 358 -22.87 -46.28 -20.01
C SER A 358 -23.10 -47.73 -20.47
N PRO A 359 -23.59 -48.64 -19.62
CA PRO A 359 -23.96 -49.97 -20.06
C PRO A 359 -25.36 -49.88 -20.67
N PHE A 360 -25.46 -49.33 -21.87
CA PHE A 360 -26.63 -49.47 -22.74
C PHE A 360 -26.16 -49.42 -24.19
#